data_AF-A0A963G8N5-F1
#
_entry.id   AF-A0A963G8N5-F1
#
_cell.length_a   1.000
_cell.length_b   1.000
_cell.length_c   1.000
_cell.angle_alpha   90.00
_cell.angle_beta   90.00
_cell.angle_gamma   90.00
#
_symmetry.space_group_name_H-M   'P 1'
#
loop_
_entity.id
_entity.type
_entity.pdbx_description
1 polymer ?
#
loop_
_entity_poly.entity_id
_entity_poly.type
_entity_poly.pdbx_seq_one_letter_code
_entity_poly.pdbx_strand_id
1 'polypeptide(L)'
;MLRRERQDNARWPLLLFLLPLLAAVNSVQGENRAEQSGDRFSRLVQIVAASGENEQQDFSWIALSELTAAYESVFTSSGSETPKERRSRDRLVSWRSATRSYISELQGLLERLPGSVDIQMQADSVEAPVIYIDGTPIVLSGPEIGGVKLMEKRIIDTYCAMYDCGELNTPAGQQPEAVHTSVGGSWHLRNFGKASYVTTDGLIFTFNGLSERPAKQQVCEAFASELRNLAAGLRDALDAGHRIDWDRLEIQPLAGGRGHRIQFN
;
A
#
# COMPACT_ATOMS: atom_id res chain seq x y z
N MET A 1 -4.64 46.78 74.44
CA MET A 1 -5.23 48.11 74.16
C MET A 1 -4.92 48.42 72.70
N LEU A 2 -5.84 48.12 71.77
CA LEU A 2 -6.95 48.95 71.27
C LEU A 2 -6.52 50.13 70.36
N ARG A 3 -7.12 50.14 69.15
CA ARG A 3 -7.34 51.25 68.21
C ARG A 3 -6.10 51.74 67.44
N ARG A 4 -6.15 52.11 66.15
CA ARG A 4 -7.17 52.80 65.31
C ARG A 4 -6.70 52.61 63.85
N GLU A 5 -7.49 52.10 62.90
CA GLU A 5 -8.44 52.80 61.99
C GLU A 5 -7.87 53.88 61.05
N ARG A 6 -8.31 53.78 59.78
CA ARG A 6 -8.27 54.67 58.59
C ARG A 6 -7.06 54.56 57.66
N GLN A 7 -7.18 53.92 56.48
CA GLN A 7 -7.81 54.38 55.22
C GLN A 7 -7.31 55.76 54.78
N ASP A 8 -6.54 55.80 53.69
CA ASP A 8 -6.79 56.74 52.61
C ASP A 8 -6.26 56.25 51.26
N ASN A 9 -7.04 56.62 50.26
CA ASN A 9 -6.97 56.22 48.86
C ASN A 9 -5.76 56.82 48.13
N ALA A 10 -5.29 56.14 47.09
CA ALA A 10 -5.43 56.61 45.70
C ALA A 10 -4.26 56.18 44.81
N ARG A 11 -4.65 55.75 43.59
CA ARG A 11 -3.93 55.90 42.31
C ARG A 11 -2.83 54.89 41.95
N TRP A 12 -3.28 53.89 41.21
CA TRP A 12 -2.61 53.22 40.07
C TRP A 12 -1.77 54.17 39.18
N PRO A 13 -0.75 53.67 38.44
CA PRO A 13 -0.80 52.39 37.72
C PRO A 13 0.41 51.45 37.91
N LEU A 14 0.10 50.15 37.83
CA LEU A 14 1.06 49.06 37.74
C LEU A 14 1.66 49.01 36.34
N LEU A 15 2.99 49.07 36.33
CA LEU A 15 3.89 48.63 35.29
C LEU A 15 3.83 47.09 35.11
N LEU A 16 4.19 46.67 33.89
CA LEU A 16 4.88 45.42 33.55
C LEU A 16 4.09 44.11 33.70
N PHE A 17 3.82 43.45 32.56
CA PHE A 17 4.39 42.14 32.17
C PHE A 17 3.52 41.52 31.07
N LEU A 18 3.98 41.55 29.82
CA LEU A 18 3.56 40.61 28.77
C LEU A 18 4.72 40.49 27.77
N LEU A 19 5.71 39.68 28.16
CA LEU A 19 6.72 39.12 27.25
C LEU A 19 6.14 37.83 26.61
N PRO A 20 6.51 37.52 25.36
CA PRO A 20 5.75 36.66 24.46
C PRO A 20 6.02 35.17 24.72
N LEU A 21 4.99 34.34 24.55
CA LEU A 21 5.12 32.90 24.35
C LEU A 21 5.87 32.66 23.04
N LEU A 22 7.15 32.36 23.14
CA LEU A 22 8.01 31.89 22.06
C LEU A 22 8.47 30.48 22.43
N ALA A 23 7.70 29.46 22.05
CA ALA A 23 8.16 28.08 21.91
C ALA A 23 7.09 27.20 21.26
N ALA A 24 7.55 26.31 20.38
CA ALA A 24 6.83 25.19 19.76
C ALA A 24 5.96 25.49 18.52
N VAL A 25 6.62 25.88 17.42
CA VAL A 25 6.22 25.40 16.09
C VAL A 25 7.47 24.90 15.40
N ASN A 26 7.79 23.60 15.52
CA ASN A 26 8.72 22.91 14.63
C ASN A 26 8.58 21.40 14.80
N SER A 27 7.54 20.84 14.18
CA SER A 27 7.39 19.38 13.98
C SER A 27 6.51 19.09 12.77
N VAL A 28 6.79 19.79 11.64
CA VAL A 28 6.24 19.47 10.31
C VAL A 28 7.41 19.29 9.35
N GLN A 29 8.23 18.26 9.56
CA GLN A 29 9.35 17.94 8.65
C GLN A 29 9.62 16.44 8.49
N GLY A 30 8.95 15.59 9.27
CA GLY A 30 9.04 14.12 9.16
C GLY A 30 8.13 13.52 8.09
N GLU A 31 6.98 14.14 7.82
CA GLU A 31 5.95 13.59 6.92
C GLU A 31 6.32 13.76 5.43
N ASN A 32 6.93 14.89 5.04
CA ASN A 32 7.29 15.15 3.64
C ASN A 32 8.43 14.27 3.08
N ARG A 33 9.41 13.85 3.91
CA ARG A 33 10.51 12.97 3.43
C ARG A 33 10.06 11.53 3.20
N ALA A 34 9.00 11.13 3.90
CA ALA A 34 8.44 9.81 3.85
C ALA A 34 7.74 9.55 2.50
N GLU A 35 6.87 10.46 2.08
CA GLU A 35 6.16 10.36 0.80
C GLU A 35 7.11 10.52 -0.40
N GLN A 36 8.11 11.41 -0.29
CA GLN A 36 9.09 11.63 -1.36
C GLN A 36 9.97 10.41 -1.67
N SER A 37 10.22 9.52 -0.71
CA SER A 37 11.03 8.31 -0.94
C SER A 37 10.27 7.25 -1.75
N GLY A 38 8.97 7.04 -1.44
CA GLY A 38 8.13 6.07 -2.15
C GLY A 38 7.89 6.47 -3.61
N ASP A 39 7.70 7.77 -3.86
CA ASP A 39 7.59 8.33 -5.22
C ASP A 39 8.88 8.12 -6.02
N ARG A 40 10.04 8.40 -5.42
CA ARG A 40 11.35 8.19 -6.06
C ARG A 40 11.64 6.72 -6.34
N PHE A 41 11.28 5.82 -5.43
CA PHE A 41 11.49 4.39 -5.62
C PHE A 41 10.61 3.84 -6.74
N SER A 42 9.33 4.21 -6.75
CA SER A 42 8.40 3.82 -7.82
C SER A 42 8.85 4.33 -9.18
N ARG A 43 9.35 5.56 -9.24
CA ARG A 43 9.95 6.12 -10.46
C ARG A 43 11.20 5.37 -10.91
N LEU A 44 12.08 4.96 -9.99
CA LEU A 44 13.25 4.15 -10.36
C LEU A 44 12.80 2.85 -11.03
N VAL A 45 11.81 2.18 -10.45
CA VAL A 45 11.27 0.94 -11.02
C VAL A 45 10.68 1.19 -12.41
N GLN A 46 10.00 2.31 -12.66
CA GLN A 46 9.49 2.67 -13.99
C GLN A 46 10.62 2.90 -15.01
N ILE A 47 11.69 3.58 -14.61
CA ILE A 47 12.87 3.81 -15.47
C ILE A 47 13.50 2.45 -15.85
N VAL A 48 13.72 1.59 -14.86
CA VAL A 48 14.31 0.26 -15.07
C VAL A 48 13.38 -0.65 -15.90
N ALA A 49 12.06 -0.57 -15.70
CA ALA A 49 11.10 -1.33 -16.50
C ALA A 49 11.20 -1.01 -18.00
N ALA A 50 11.63 0.21 -18.35
CA ALA A 50 11.82 0.66 -19.73
C ALA A 50 13.27 0.49 -20.24
N SER A 51 14.19 0.04 -19.40
CA SER A 51 15.60 -0.14 -19.76
C SER A 51 15.92 -1.55 -20.29
N GLY A 52 17.19 -1.82 -20.60
CA GLY A 52 17.62 -3.09 -21.20
C GLY A 52 17.63 -4.26 -20.20
N GLU A 53 17.64 -5.48 -20.72
CA GLU A 53 17.60 -6.73 -19.93
C GLU A 53 18.68 -6.78 -18.82
N ASN A 54 19.89 -6.31 -19.12
CA ASN A 54 20.99 -6.29 -18.13
C ASN A 54 20.69 -5.38 -16.93
N GLU A 55 20.12 -4.18 -17.17
CA GLU A 55 19.75 -3.26 -16.10
C GLU A 55 18.60 -3.80 -15.26
N GLN A 56 17.62 -4.45 -15.91
CA GLN A 56 16.50 -5.11 -15.24
C GLN A 56 16.97 -6.27 -14.36
N GLN A 57 17.93 -7.06 -14.85
CA GLN A 57 18.52 -8.17 -14.10
C GLN A 57 19.33 -7.67 -12.90
N ASP A 58 20.17 -6.64 -13.10
CA ASP A 58 20.96 -6.05 -12.01
C ASP A 58 20.06 -5.41 -10.94
N PHE A 59 19.06 -4.63 -11.36
CA PHE A 59 18.10 -4.05 -10.43
C PHE A 59 17.35 -5.14 -9.64
N SER A 60 16.90 -6.20 -10.33
CA SER A 60 16.23 -7.33 -9.68
C SER A 60 17.13 -7.97 -8.64
N TRP A 61 18.40 -8.23 -8.97
CA TRP A 61 19.37 -8.78 -8.04
C TRP A 61 19.56 -7.89 -6.80
N ILE A 62 19.71 -6.57 -6.98
CA ILE A 62 19.83 -5.61 -5.87
C ILE A 62 18.57 -5.64 -5.00
N ALA A 63 17.39 -5.52 -5.62
CA ALA A 63 16.11 -5.42 -4.92
C ALA A 63 15.81 -6.69 -4.13
N LEU A 64 16.02 -7.87 -4.72
CA LEU A 64 15.83 -9.16 -4.06
C LEU A 64 16.85 -9.38 -2.94
N SER A 65 18.10 -8.96 -3.11
CA SER A 65 19.13 -9.05 -2.07
C SER A 65 18.76 -8.19 -0.86
N GLU A 66 18.34 -6.94 -1.09
CA GLU A 66 17.92 -6.02 -0.03
C GLU A 66 16.63 -6.45 0.67
N LEU A 67 15.67 -6.97 -0.09
CA LEU A 67 14.43 -7.53 0.44
C LEU A 67 14.72 -8.74 1.32
N THR A 68 15.56 -9.66 0.84
CA THR A 68 15.97 -10.86 1.59
C THR A 68 16.65 -10.46 2.90
N ALA A 69 17.63 -9.54 2.85
CA ALA A 69 18.33 -9.04 4.03
C ALA A 69 17.38 -8.38 5.05
N ALA A 70 16.39 -7.62 4.57
CA ALA A 70 15.38 -7.02 5.44
C ALA A 70 14.54 -8.08 6.17
N TYR A 71 14.07 -9.11 5.47
CA TYR A 71 13.32 -10.22 6.08
C TYR A 71 14.19 -11.07 7.02
N GLU A 72 15.45 -11.34 6.68
CA GLU A 72 16.40 -12.05 7.55
C GLU A 72 16.67 -11.30 8.86
N SER A 73 16.79 -9.98 8.79
CA SER A 73 16.97 -9.12 9.97
C SER A 73 15.80 -9.27 10.95
N VAL A 74 14.56 -9.14 10.47
CA VAL A 74 13.36 -9.26 11.33
C VAL A 74 13.13 -10.71 11.80
N PHE A 75 13.44 -11.69 10.94
CA PHE A 75 13.41 -13.09 11.34
C PHE A 75 14.42 -13.38 12.46
N THR A 76 15.59 -12.77 12.43
CA THR A 76 16.60 -12.94 13.48
C THR A 76 16.18 -12.24 14.78
N SER A 77 15.76 -10.97 14.71
CA SER A 77 15.36 -10.19 15.88
C SER A 77 14.19 -10.81 16.65
N SER A 78 13.20 -11.35 15.92
CA SER A 78 12.03 -12.01 16.49
C SER A 78 12.34 -13.31 17.25
N GLY A 79 13.56 -13.85 17.15
CA GLY A 79 13.99 -15.01 17.94
C GLY A 79 14.10 -14.71 19.44
N SER A 80 14.22 -13.43 19.80
CA SER A 80 14.28 -12.94 21.18
C SER A 80 12.91 -12.57 21.76
N GLU A 81 11.85 -12.58 20.94
CA GLU A 81 10.50 -12.22 21.38
C GLU A 81 9.89 -13.32 22.25
N THR A 82 9.35 -12.92 23.42
CA THR A 82 8.73 -13.83 24.38
C THR A 82 7.30 -13.40 24.74
N PRO A 83 6.31 -13.64 23.86
CA PRO A 83 4.93 -13.27 24.14
C PRO A 83 4.37 -14.00 25.37
N LYS A 84 3.76 -13.24 26.29
CA LYS A 84 3.15 -13.76 27.52
C LYS A 84 1.92 -14.63 27.24
N GLU A 85 1.14 -14.27 26.21
CA GLU A 85 -0.09 -14.96 25.84
C GLU A 85 0.15 -16.13 24.89
N ARG A 86 -0.54 -17.26 25.11
CA ARG A 86 -0.44 -18.46 24.25
C ARG A 86 -0.74 -18.15 22.78
N ARG A 87 -1.84 -17.43 22.52
CA ARG A 87 -2.27 -17.06 21.18
C ARG A 87 -1.21 -16.24 20.43
N SER A 88 -0.50 -15.38 21.15
CA SER A 88 0.56 -14.53 20.58
C SER A 88 1.83 -15.34 20.31
N ARG A 89 2.17 -16.33 21.14
CA ARG A 89 3.24 -17.30 20.85
C ARG A 89 2.93 -18.13 19.61
N ASP A 90 1.72 -18.67 19.50
CA ASP A 90 1.32 -19.49 18.35
C ASP A 90 1.37 -18.67 17.05
N ARG A 91 0.94 -17.40 17.08
CA ARG A 91 1.09 -16.47 15.95
C ARG A 91 2.54 -16.20 15.60
N LEU A 92 3.41 -15.96 16.59
CA LEU A 92 4.83 -15.72 16.36
C LEU A 92 5.50 -16.94 15.71
N VAL A 93 5.21 -18.15 16.19
CA VAL A 93 5.71 -19.40 15.58
C VAL A 93 5.26 -19.52 14.12
N SER A 94 3.97 -19.31 13.85
CA SER A 94 3.42 -19.36 12.49
C SER A 94 4.04 -18.30 11.58
N TRP A 95 4.17 -17.06 12.06
CA TRP A 95 4.77 -15.97 11.31
C TRP A 95 6.24 -16.27 11.00
N ARG A 96 7.03 -16.72 11.99
CA ARG A 96 8.44 -17.10 11.79
C ARG A 96 8.59 -18.21 10.76
N SER A 97 7.75 -19.25 10.84
CA SER A 97 7.79 -20.35 9.87
C SER A 97 7.56 -19.84 8.45
N ALA A 98 6.55 -18.99 8.26
CA ALA A 98 6.18 -18.50 6.94
C ALA A 98 7.17 -17.44 6.41
N THR A 99 7.74 -16.60 7.27
CA THR A 99 8.86 -15.70 6.94
C THR A 99 10.08 -16.49 6.48
N ARG A 100 10.42 -17.60 7.14
CA ARG A 100 11.54 -18.46 6.73
C ARG A 100 11.30 -19.08 5.35
N SER A 101 10.09 -19.56 5.08
CA SER A 101 9.72 -20.06 3.75
C SER A 101 9.89 -18.99 2.69
N TYR A 102 9.40 -17.77 2.96
CA TYR A 102 9.52 -16.66 2.03
C TYR A 102 10.99 -16.25 1.77
N ILE A 103 11.83 -16.18 2.80
CA ILE A 103 13.28 -15.94 2.65
C ILE A 103 13.90 -17.00 1.72
N SER A 104 13.55 -18.27 1.91
CA SER A 104 14.05 -19.36 1.05
C SER A 104 13.57 -19.23 -0.40
N GLU A 105 12.34 -18.76 -0.62
CA GLU A 105 11.81 -18.48 -1.97
C GLU A 105 12.58 -17.34 -2.65
N LEU A 106 12.86 -16.25 -1.93
CA LEU A 106 13.66 -15.13 -2.44
C LEU A 106 15.10 -15.54 -2.78
N GLN A 107 15.73 -16.36 -1.93
CA GLN A 107 17.06 -16.91 -2.18
C GLN A 107 17.07 -17.79 -3.44
N GLY A 108 16.07 -18.67 -3.60
CA GLY A 108 15.92 -19.47 -4.81
C GLY A 108 15.64 -18.66 -6.08
N LEU A 109 15.04 -17.47 -5.96
CA LEU A 109 14.92 -16.51 -7.08
C LEU A 109 16.28 -15.88 -7.42
N LEU A 110 17.03 -15.42 -6.41
CA LEU A 110 18.37 -14.84 -6.58
C LEU A 110 19.33 -15.80 -7.29
N GLU A 111 19.29 -17.09 -6.95
CA GLU A 111 20.13 -18.12 -7.58
C GLU A 111 19.82 -18.34 -9.07
N ARG A 112 18.59 -18.04 -9.50
CA ARG A 112 18.14 -18.22 -10.89
C ARG A 112 18.36 -16.99 -11.77
N LEU A 113 18.47 -15.80 -11.18
CA LEU A 113 18.65 -14.53 -11.90
C LEU A 113 19.80 -14.52 -12.92
N PRO A 114 20.98 -15.14 -12.67
CA PRO A 114 22.05 -15.18 -13.66
C PRO A 114 21.72 -15.98 -14.94
N GLY A 115 20.63 -16.76 -14.93
CA GLY A 115 20.15 -17.50 -16.09
C GLY A 115 19.24 -16.68 -17.00
N SER A 116 18.66 -17.33 -18.01
CA SER A 116 17.60 -16.73 -18.83
C SER A 116 16.29 -16.82 -18.06
N VAL A 117 15.88 -15.69 -17.46
CA VAL A 117 14.60 -15.52 -16.77
C VAL A 117 13.85 -14.34 -17.40
N ASP A 118 12.52 -14.44 -17.47
CA ASP A 118 11.69 -13.32 -17.90
C ASP A 118 11.48 -12.37 -16.71
N ILE A 119 11.92 -11.12 -16.86
CA ILE A 119 11.81 -10.08 -15.83
C ILE A 119 10.87 -8.99 -16.33
N GLN A 120 9.81 -8.74 -15.57
CA GLN A 120 8.89 -7.64 -15.83
C GLN A 120 8.73 -6.82 -14.56
N MET A 121 8.56 -5.51 -14.69
CA MET A 121 8.44 -4.63 -13.54
C MET A 121 7.22 -3.72 -13.68
N GLN A 122 6.56 -3.49 -12.55
CA GLN A 122 5.39 -2.63 -12.48
C GLN A 122 5.50 -1.73 -11.25
N ALA A 123 5.34 -0.44 -11.44
CA ALA A 123 5.26 0.53 -10.36
C ALA A 123 4.14 1.54 -10.62
N ASP A 124 3.34 1.77 -9.58
CA ASP A 124 2.34 2.83 -9.49
C ASP A 124 2.85 3.86 -8.47
N SER A 125 2.48 5.12 -8.63
CA SER A 125 2.76 6.19 -7.66
C SER A 125 2.13 5.95 -6.27
N VAL A 126 1.10 5.10 -6.18
CA VAL A 126 0.35 4.85 -4.94
C VAL A 126 0.65 3.48 -4.29
N GLU A 127 1.08 2.49 -5.08
CA GLU A 127 1.27 1.10 -4.63
C GLU A 127 2.75 0.71 -4.58
N ALA A 128 3.10 -0.24 -3.70
CA ALA A 128 4.46 -0.76 -3.64
C ALA A 128 4.83 -1.43 -4.98
N PRO A 129 6.02 -1.14 -5.55
CA PRO A 129 6.43 -1.74 -6.81
C PRO A 129 6.49 -3.27 -6.78
N VAL A 130 6.27 -3.90 -7.93
CA VAL A 130 6.27 -5.35 -8.10
C VAL A 130 7.25 -5.75 -9.21
N ILE A 131 8.10 -6.74 -8.94
CA ILE A 131 8.91 -7.43 -9.94
C ILE A 131 8.24 -8.78 -10.23
N TYR A 132 8.17 -9.17 -11.48
CA TYR A 132 7.75 -10.50 -11.91
C TYR A 132 8.98 -11.23 -12.45
N ILE A 133 9.27 -12.41 -11.91
CA ILE A 133 10.35 -13.30 -12.39
C ILE A 133 9.70 -14.62 -12.82
N ASP A 134 9.76 -14.93 -14.12
CA ASP A 134 9.04 -16.05 -14.74
C ASP A 134 7.54 -16.05 -14.36
N GLY A 135 6.94 -14.85 -14.34
CA GLY A 135 5.55 -14.65 -13.93
C GLY A 135 5.28 -14.77 -12.42
N THR A 136 6.29 -15.03 -11.58
CA THR A 136 6.16 -15.03 -10.12
C THR A 136 6.24 -13.59 -9.61
N PRO A 137 5.18 -13.05 -8.97
CA PRO A 137 5.18 -11.67 -8.48
C PRO A 137 5.87 -11.54 -7.12
N ILE A 138 6.80 -10.59 -7.02
CA ILE A 138 7.52 -10.19 -5.81
C ILE A 138 7.23 -8.72 -5.53
N VAL A 139 6.57 -8.45 -4.41
CA VAL A 139 6.31 -7.09 -3.95
C VAL A 139 7.54 -6.54 -3.26
N LEU A 140 8.00 -5.36 -3.69
CA LEU A 140 9.14 -4.66 -3.10
C LEU A 140 8.71 -3.86 -1.88
N SER A 141 8.10 -4.56 -0.91
CA SER A 141 7.70 -4.00 0.38
C SER A 141 8.42 -4.72 1.51
N GLY A 142 9.15 -3.96 2.32
CA GLY A 142 9.85 -4.49 3.49
C GLY A 142 8.90 -5.02 4.57
N PRO A 143 9.40 -5.86 5.50
CA PRO A 143 8.59 -6.51 6.55
C PRO A 143 8.02 -5.54 7.60
N GLU A 144 8.58 -4.33 7.74
CA GLU A 144 8.23 -3.37 8.79
C GLU A 144 7.72 -2.06 8.21
N ILE A 145 6.62 -1.53 8.76
CA ILE A 145 5.97 -0.27 8.34
C ILE A 145 6.91 0.96 8.44
N GLY A 146 8.00 0.88 9.21
CA GLY A 146 9.05 1.91 9.29
C GLY A 146 10.36 1.58 8.54
N GLY A 147 10.62 0.31 8.24
CA GLY A 147 11.87 -0.16 7.64
C GLY A 147 11.89 -0.12 6.12
N VAL A 148 10.71 -0.06 5.48
CA VAL A 148 10.57 -0.06 4.01
C VAL A 148 11.42 1.03 3.35
N LYS A 149 11.40 2.25 3.88
CA LYS A 149 12.14 3.38 3.30
C LYS A 149 13.65 3.22 3.35
N LEU A 150 14.17 2.55 4.38
CA LEU A 150 15.60 2.30 4.47
C LEU A 150 16.04 1.25 3.44
N MET A 151 15.22 0.22 3.22
CA MET A 151 15.43 -0.76 2.16
C MET A 151 15.36 -0.11 0.78
N GLU A 152 14.30 0.64 0.48
CA GLU A 152 14.15 1.39 -0.78
C GLU A 152 15.34 2.30 -1.03
N LYS A 153 15.77 3.05 -0.02
CA LYS A 153 16.95 3.92 -0.11
C LYS A 153 18.21 3.13 -0.48
N ARG A 154 18.47 1.98 0.17
CA ARG A 154 19.65 1.16 -0.16
C ARG A 154 19.59 0.59 -1.56
N ILE A 155 18.41 0.20 -2.04
CA ILE A 155 18.22 -0.23 -3.43
C ILE A 155 18.57 0.91 -4.39
N ILE A 156 18.02 2.11 -4.16
CA ILE A 156 18.31 3.30 -4.98
C ILE A 156 19.81 3.62 -4.95
N ASP A 157 20.40 3.71 -3.76
CA ASP A 157 21.81 4.08 -3.60
C ASP A 157 22.74 3.05 -4.29
N THR A 158 22.48 1.75 -4.15
CA THR A 158 23.27 0.69 -4.80
C THR A 158 23.09 0.71 -6.32
N TYR A 159 21.87 0.89 -6.82
CA TYR A 159 21.62 0.99 -8.26
C TYR A 159 22.31 2.21 -8.86
N CYS A 160 22.18 3.37 -8.23
CA CYS A 160 22.77 4.62 -8.70
C CYS A 160 24.30 4.70 -8.54
N ALA A 161 24.91 3.75 -7.83
CA ALA A 161 26.36 3.59 -7.83
C ALA A 161 26.87 2.92 -9.12
N MET A 162 26.00 2.23 -9.85
CA MET A 162 26.34 1.49 -11.08
C MET A 162 25.79 2.15 -12.35
N TYR A 163 24.64 2.84 -12.24
CA TYR A 163 23.89 3.42 -13.35
C TYR A 163 23.64 4.92 -13.17
N ASP A 164 23.46 5.64 -14.27
CA ASP A 164 23.12 7.06 -14.23
C ASP A 164 21.68 7.26 -13.75
N CYS A 165 21.54 7.95 -12.62
CA CYS A 165 20.27 8.29 -11.98
C CYS A 165 19.89 9.77 -12.15
N GLY A 166 20.45 10.48 -13.13
CA GLY A 166 20.12 11.88 -13.40
C GLY A 166 18.61 12.14 -13.50
N GLU A 167 17.89 11.25 -14.18
CA GLU A 167 16.44 11.34 -14.42
C GLU A 167 15.57 11.09 -13.18
N LEU A 168 16.13 10.52 -12.10
CA LEU A 168 15.41 10.31 -10.84
C LEU A 168 15.19 11.60 -10.05
N ASN A 169 16.02 12.62 -10.29
CA ASN A 169 15.95 13.90 -9.58
C ASN A 169 15.20 14.98 -10.36
N THR A 170 14.85 14.72 -11.63
CA THR A 170 13.99 15.62 -12.40
C THR A 170 12.59 15.53 -11.80
N PRO A 171 11.98 16.60 -11.27
CA PRO A 171 10.57 16.54 -10.84
C PRO A 171 9.73 16.02 -12.00
N ALA A 172 8.79 15.11 -11.74
CA ALA A 172 7.95 14.54 -12.78
C ALA A 172 7.28 15.71 -13.52
N GLY A 173 7.77 16.00 -14.73
CA GLY A 173 6.98 16.78 -15.68
C GLY A 173 5.68 16.01 -15.81
N GLN A 174 4.55 16.71 -15.71
CA GLN A 174 3.21 16.15 -15.77
C GLN A 174 3.07 15.34 -17.07
N GLN A 175 3.50 14.08 -17.03
CA GLN A 175 3.19 13.09 -18.02
C GLN A 175 1.67 12.99 -17.95
N PRO A 176 0.94 13.13 -19.06
CA PRO A 176 -0.50 12.98 -19.03
C PRO A 176 -0.78 11.60 -18.49
N GLU A 177 -1.26 11.58 -17.24
CA GLU A 177 -1.84 10.42 -16.61
C GLU A 177 -2.81 9.87 -17.65
N ALA A 178 -2.54 8.67 -18.16
CA ALA A 178 -3.48 8.03 -19.06
C ALA A 178 -4.77 7.96 -18.25
N VAL A 179 -5.76 8.77 -18.65
CA VAL A 179 -7.05 8.85 -17.98
C VAL A 179 -7.76 7.53 -18.25
N HIS A 180 -7.42 6.52 -17.46
CA HIS A 180 -8.22 5.34 -17.32
C HIS A 180 -9.42 5.79 -16.50
N THR A 181 -10.49 6.17 -17.19
CA THR A 181 -11.84 6.22 -16.62
C THR A 181 -12.30 4.79 -16.35
N SER A 182 -11.53 4.02 -15.57
CA SER A 182 -12.03 2.79 -14.99
C SER A 182 -12.73 3.16 -13.70
N VAL A 183 -13.92 2.60 -13.50
CA VAL A 183 -14.47 2.49 -12.16
C VAL A 183 -13.55 1.52 -11.42
N GLY A 184 -12.46 2.07 -10.89
CA GLY A 184 -11.30 1.33 -10.43
C GLY A 184 -11.38 0.97 -8.96
N GLY A 185 -10.46 0.08 -8.59
CA GLY A 185 -10.16 -0.39 -7.26
C GLY A 185 -8.66 -0.65 -7.14
N SER A 186 -8.19 -0.79 -5.90
CA SER A 186 -6.79 -0.98 -5.54
C SER A 186 -6.50 -2.43 -5.16
N TRP A 187 -5.33 -2.93 -5.54
CA TRP A 187 -4.88 -4.24 -5.08
C TRP A 187 -4.20 -4.09 -3.72
N HIS A 188 -4.74 -4.76 -2.71
CA HIS A 188 -4.13 -4.88 -1.39
C HIS A 188 -3.49 -6.25 -1.25
N LEU A 189 -2.17 -6.27 -1.20
CA LEU A 189 -1.40 -7.49 -1.06
C LEU A 189 -1.14 -7.76 0.42
N ARG A 190 -1.45 -8.98 0.84
CA ARG A 190 -1.16 -9.46 2.19
C ARG A 190 -0.03 -10.48 2.09
N ASN A 191 0.86 -10.45 3.09
CA ASN A 191 1.92 -11.45 3.21
C ASN A 191 1.33 -12.88 3.12
N PHE A 192 2.12 -13.82 2.59
CA PHE A 192 1.75 -15.24 2.40
C PHE A 192 0.81 -15.54 1.22
N GLY A 193 1.02 -14.87 0.08
CA GLY A 193 0.37 -15.22 -1.18
C GLY A 193 -1.13 -14.90 -1.25
N LYS A 194 -1.63 -14.04 -0.37
CA LYS A 194 -3.03 -13.58 -0.40
C LYS A 194 -3.10 -12.19 -1.01
N ALA A 195 -3.94 -12.04 -2.02
CA ALA A 195 -4.20 -10.76 -2.65
C ALA A 195 -5.66 -10.37 -2.41
N SER A 196 -5.91 -9.09 -2.28
CA SER A 196 -7.26 -8.55 -2.28
C SER A 196 -7.37 -7.44 -3.30
N TYR A 197 -8.52 -7.31 -3.92
CA TYR A 197 -8.87 -6.15 -4.74
C TYR A 197 -10.00 -5.42 -4.04
N VAL A 198 -9.83 -4.12 -3.82
CA VAL A 198 -10.79 -3.26 -3.12
C VAL A 198 -11.29 -2.21 -4.08
N THR A 199 -12.56 -2.25 -4.43
CA THR A 199 -13.17 -1.22 -5.29
C THR A 199 -13.35 0.08 -4.53
N THR A 200 -13.45 1.20 -5.26
CA THR A 200 -13.68 2.54 -4.69
C THR A 200 -14.94 2.66 -3.82
N ASP A 201 -15.94 1.80 -4.04
CA ASP A 201 -17.17 1.70 -3.24
C ASP A 201 -17.05 0.71 -2.05
N GLY A 202 -15.86 0.15 -1.82
CA GLY A 202 -15.53 -0.64 -0.64
C GLY A 202 -15.82 -2.14 -0.74
N LEU A 203 -16.11 -2.69 -1.92
CA LEU A 203 -16.19 -4.15 -2.09
C LEU A 203 -14.79 -4.75 -2.03
N ILE A 204 -14.64 -5.82 -1.26
CA ILE A 204 -13.35 -6.49 -1.03
C ILE A 204 -13.42 -7.90 -1.63
N PHE A 205 -12.62 -8.14 -2.66
CA PHE A 205 -12.44 -9.45 -3.28
C PHE A 205 -11.14 -10.04 -2.78
N THR A 206 -11.13 -11.32 -2.36
CA THR A 206 -9.93 -11.98 -1.82
C THR A 206 -9.54 -13.17 -2.67
N PHE A 207 -8.24 -13.30 -2.92
CA PHE A 207 -7.65 -14.30 -3.81
C PHE A 207 -6.47 -15.00 -3.15
N ASN A 208 -6.29 -16.28 -3.47
CA ASN A 208 -5.14 -17.09 -3.08
C ASN A 208 -3.97 -16.90 -4.09
N GLY A 209 -3.64 -15.65 -4.38
CA GLY A 209 -2.49 -15.30 -5.23
C GLY A 209 -2.81 -14.28 -6.32
N LEU A 210 -1.74 -13.75 -6.91
CA LEU A 210 -1.75 -12.69 -7.91
C LEU A 210 -1.77 -13.19 -9.37
N SER A 211 -1.78 -14.51 -9.60
CA SER A 211 -1.90 -15.06 -10.96
C SER A 211 -3.13 -14.49 -11.67
N GLU A 212 -3.02 -14.23 -12.98
CA GLU A 212 -4.12 -13.72 -13.80
C GLU A 212 -4.77 -12.44 -13.24
N ARG A 213 -3.99 -11.58 -12.56
CA ARG A 213 -4.46 -10.31 -11.97
C ARG A 213 -5.34 -9.49 -12.92
N PRO A 214 -4.99 -9.26 -14.20
CA PRO A 214 -5.84 -8.47 -15.10
C PRO A 214 -7.23 -9.09 -15.29
N ALA A 215 -7.30 -10.42 -15.44
CA ALA A 215 -8.57 -11.13 -15.58
C ALA A 215 -9.39 -11.09 -14.28
N LYS A 216 -8.76 -11.29 -13.12
CA LYS A 216 -9.41 -11.18 -11.80
C LYS A 216 -9.94 -9.76 -11.56
N GLN A 217 -9.14 -8.74 -11.87
CA GLN A 217 -9.53 -7.34 -11.76
C GLN A 217 -10.73 -7.03 -12.65
N GLN A 218 -10.69 -7.47 -13.92
CA GLN A 218 -11.81 -7.28 -14.84
C GLN A 218 -13.11 -7.91 -14.31
N VAL A 219 -13.02 -9.11 -13.70
CA VAL A 219 -14.18 -9.76 -13.07
C VAL A 219 -14.69 -8.96 -11.85
N CYS A 220 -13.79 -8.47 -10.99
CA CYS A 220 -14.18 -7.64 -9.84
C CYS A 220 -14.89 -6.36 -10.27
N GLU A 221 -14.33 -5.65 -11.25
CA GLU A 221 -14.88 -4.40 -11.77
C GLU A 221 -16.25 -4.62 -12.44
N ALA A 222 -16.40 -5.70 -13.21
CA ALA A 222 -17.67 -6.09 -13.82
C ALA A 222 -18.72 -6.40 -12.75
N PHE A 223 -18.38 -7.20 -11.74
CA PHE A 223 -19.29 -7.56 -10.64
C PHE A 223 -19.70 -6.33 -9.81
N ALA A 224 -18.75 -5.46 -9.48
CA ALA A 224 -19.04 -4.21 -8.78
C ALA A 224 -19.98 -3.30 -9.58
N SER A 225 -19.82 -3.27 -10.91
CA SER A 225 -20.70 -2.52 -11.80
C SER A 225 -22.13 -3.07 -11.79
N GLU A 226 -22.28 -4.39 -11.84
CA GLU A 226 -23.59 -5.04 -11.76
C GLU A 226 -24.29 -4.78 -10.42
N LEU A 227 -23.56 -4.86 -9.30
CA LEU A 227 -24.10 -4.53 -7.97
C LEU A 227 -24.54 -3.07 -7.87
N ARG A 228 -23.78 -2.14 -8.46
CA ARG A 228 -24.15 -0.72 -8.50
C ARG A 228 -25.45 -0.49 -9.27
N ASN A 229 -25.58 -1.14 -10.43
CA ASN A 229 -26.80 -1.04 -11.24
C ASN A 229 -28.02 -1.62 -10.50
N LEU A 230 -27.84 -2.74 -9.80
CA LEU A 230 -28.89 -3.31 -8.96
C LEU A 230 -29.28 -2.35 -7.82
N ALA A 231 -28.31 -1.83 -7.09
CA ALA A 231 -28.57 -0.92 -5.98
C ALA A 231 -29.27 0.36 -6.44
N ALA A 232 -28.90 0.90 -7.61
CA ALA A 232 -29.59 2.03 -8.22
C ALA A 232 -31.05 1.69 -8.56
N GLY A 233 -31.29 0.57 -9.26
CA GLY A 233 -32.65 0.15 -9.60
C GLY A 233 -33.55 -0.13 -8.39
N LEU A 234 -33.00 -0.66 -7.30
CA LEU A 234 -33.74 -0.84 -6.05
C LEU A 234 -34.10 0.49 -5.39
N ARG A 235 -33.21 1.49 -5.43
CA ARG A 235 -33.51 2.83 -4.91
C ARG A 235 -34.59 3.51 -5.74
N ASP A 236 -34.48 3.46 -7.06
CA ASP A 236 -35.47 4.05 -7.96
C ASP A 236 -36.87 3.42 -7.73
N ALA A 237 -36.93 2.10 -7.50
CA ALA A 237 -38.18 1.41 -7.19
C ALA A 237 -38.78 1.84 -5.84
N LEU A 238 -37.95 2.01 -4.81
CA LEU A 238 -38.38 2.50 -3.50
C LEU A 238 -38.86 3.96 -3.56
N ASP A 239 -38.15 4.82 -4.29
CA ASP A 239 -38.50 6.23 -4.48
C ASP A 239 -39.81 6.39 -5.26
N ALA A 240 -40.10 5.47 -6.18
CA ALA A 240 -41.40 5.36 -6.87
C ALA A 240 -42.52 4.75 -6.01
N GLY A 241 -42.24 4.39 -4.76
CA GLY A 241 -43.22 3.86 -3.81
C GLY A 241 -43.52 2.37 -3.94
N HIS A 242 -42.72 1.62 -4.69
CA HIS A 242 -42.86 0.16 -4.76
C HIS A 242 -42.35 -0.50 -3.47
N ARG A 243 -43.03 -1.57 -3.03
CA ARG A 243 -42.54 -2.44 -1.96
C ARG A 243 -41.67 -3.53 -2.55
N ILE A 244 -40.44 -3.66 -2.04
CA ILE A 244 -39.54 -4.75 -2.39
C ILE A 244 -39.91 -5.96 -1.52
N ASP A 245 -40.36 -7.03 -2.16
CA ASP A 245 -40.53 -8.34 -1.53
C ASP A 245 -39.20 -9.11 -1.63
N TRP A 246 -38.45 -9.11 -0.54
CA TRP A 246 -37.13 -9.75 -0.47
C TRP A 246 -37.21 -11.28 -0.56
N ASP A 247 -38.35 -11.88 -0.21
CA ASP A 247 -38.54 -13.33 -0.21
C ASP A 247 -38.73 -13.90 -1.63
N ARG A 248 -38.88 -13.02 -2.64
CA ARG A 248 -39.10 -13.38 -4.05
C ARG A 248 -37.96 -12.90 -4.95
N LEU A 249 -36.86 -12.43 -4.37
CA LEU A 249 -35.70 -11.98 -5.13
C LEU A 249 -34.97 -13.19 -5.74
N GLU A 250 -35.07 -13.35 -7.06
CA GLU A 250 -34.34 -14.37 -7.80
C GLU A 250 -33.30 -13.75 -8.73
N ILE A 251 -32.07 -14.27 -8.66
CA ILE A 251 -30.99 -13.92 -9.59
C ILE A 251 -30.94 -15.02 -10.66
N GLN A 252 -31.37 -14.70 -11.88
CA GLN A 252 -31.39 -15.65 -12.99
C GLN A 252 -30.32 -15.28 -14.03
N PRO A 253 -29.53 -16.24 -14.55
CA PRO A 253 -28.61 -15.95 -15.65
C PRO A 253 -29.39 -15.60 -16.93
N LEU A 254 -28.96 -14.57 -17.67
CA LEU A 254 -29.52 -14.27 -19.00
C LEU A 254 -29.00 -15.29 -20.02
N ALA A 255 -29.91 -15.96 -20.71
CA ALA A 255 -29.56 -16.90 -21.77
C ALA A 255 -28.78 -16.19 -22.90
N GLY A 256 -27.56 -16.66 -23.19
CA GLY A 256 -26.74 -16.18 -24.31
C GLY A 256 -25.77 -15.02 -24.00
N GLY A 257 -25.65 -14.59 -22.74
CA GLY A 257 -24.74 -13.50 -22.34
C GLY A 257 -24.04 -13.76 -21.00
N ARG A 258 -23.22 -12.80 -20.55
CA ARG A 258 -22.54 -12.85 -19.23
C ARG A 258 -23.32 -12.14 -18.11
N GLY A 259 -24.53 -11.64 -18.39
CA GLY A 259 -25.32 -10.86 -17.44
C GLY A 259 -26.33 -11.70 -16.66
N HIS A 260 -26.82 -11.17 -15.54
CA HIS A 260 -27.90 -11.74 -14.75
C HIS A 260 -29.15 -10.85 -14.83
N ARG A 261 -30.32 -11.45 -14.97
CA ARG A 261 -31.62 -10.79 -14.84
C ARG A 261 -32.10 -10.98 -13.42
N ILE A 262 -32.46 -9.88 -12.79
CA ILE A 262 -33.15 -9.88 -11.50
C ILE A 262 -34.60 -9.58 -11.79
N GLN A 263 -35.47 -10.52 -11.41
CA GLN A 263 -36.90 -10.43 -11.65
C GLN A 263 -37.61 -10.15 -10.32
N PHE A 264 -38.45 -9.11 -10.30
CA PHE A 264 -39.32 -8.78 -9.17
C PHE A 264 -40.77 -9.12 -9.58
N ASN A 265 -41.50 -9.86 -8.75
CA ASN A 265 -42.93 -10.14 -8.92
C ASN A 265 -43.70 -9.82 -7.64
#